data_AF-A0A3B8Y1F5-F1
#
_entry.id   AF-A0A3B8Y1F5-F1
#
_cell.length_a   1.000
_cell.length_b   1.000
_cell.length_c   1.000
_cell.angle_alpha   90.00
_cell.angle_beta   90.00
_cell.angle_gamma   90.00
#
_symmetry.space_group_name_H-M   'P 1'
#
loop_
_entity.id
_entity.type
_entity.pdbx_description
1 polymer ?
#
loop_
_entity_poly.entity_id
_entity_poly.type
_entity_poly.pdbx_seq_one_letter_code
_entity_poly.pdbx_strand_id
1 'polypeptide(L)' 'MTTHFISAEIDLQENPLKLQQAIETELEKQGEPLRWAITEVDKDQQTVQIEAIVTSKKVGK' A
#
# COMPACT_ATOMS: atom_id res chain seq x y z
N MET A 1 -18.29 5.91 6.16
CA MET A 1 -16.85 5.61 6.14
C MET A 1 -16.72 4.11 6.10
N THR A 2 -15.89 3.57 5.21
CA THR A 2 -15.69 2.13 5.07
C THR A 2 -14.21 1.83 5.25
N THR A 3 -13.89 1.01 6.24
CA THR A 3 -12.54 0.53 6.48
C THR A 3 -12.44 -0.88 5.92
N HIS A 4 -11.39 -1.14 5.15
CA HIS A 4 -11.17 -2.44 4.54
C HIS A 4 -9.68 -2.76 4.47
N PHE A 5 -9.40 -4.05 4.38
CA PHE A 5 -8.06 -4.59 4.27
C PHE A 5 -7.74 -4.85 2.81
N ILE A 6 -6.52 -4.52 2.38
CA ILE A 6 -6.05 -4.73 1.03
C ILE A 6 -4.63 -5.30 1.03
N SER A 7 -4.32 -6.06 -0.01
CA SER A 7 -2.97 -6.48 -0.37
C SER A 7 -2.56 -5.79 -1.67
N ALA A 8 -1.31 -5.35 -1.78
CA ALA A 8 -0.77 -4.80 -3.01
C ALA A 8 0.67 -5.25 -3.23
N GLU A 9 1.08 -5.31 -4.50
CA GLU A 9 2.45 -5.52 -4.91
C GLU A 9 3.03 -4.19 -5.39
N ILE A 10 4.22 -3.85 -4.93
CA ILE A 10 4.90 -2.59 -5.24
C ILE A 10 6.32 -2.90 -5.73
N ASP A 11 6.78 -2.22 -6.77
CA ASP A 11 8.17 -2.32 -7.21
C ASP A 11 9.12 -1.93 -6.08
N LEU A 12 10.09 -2.81 -5.80
CA LEU A 12 11.13 -2.57 -4.83
C LEU A 12 11.96 -1.35 -5.27
N GLN A 13 12.09 -0.39 -4.36
CA GLN A 13 12.93 0.80 -4.59
C GLN A 13 14.22 0.66 -3.78
N GLU A 14 15.36 1.03 -4.39
CA GLU A 14 16.66 0.99 -3.73
C GLU A 14 16.74 1.92 -2.51
N ASN A 15 15.94 2.99 -2.51
CA ASN A 15 15.86 3.94 -1.41
C ASN A 15 14.60 3.66 -0.56
N PRO A 16 14.75 3.35 0.74
CA PRO A 16 13.62 3.08 1.63
C PRO A 16 12.57 4.20 1.69
N LEU A 17 12.98 5.47 1.60
CA LEU A 17 12.05 6.61 1.60
C LEU A 17 11.24 6.66 0.30
N LYS A 18 11.85 6.33 -0.84
CA LYS A 18 11.12 6.23 -2.12
C LYS A 18 10.14 5.05 -2.11
N LEU A 19 10.54 3.93 -1.49
CA LEU A 19 9.65 2.78 -1.34
C LEU A 19 8.43 3.14 -0.48
N GLN A 20 8.65 3.79 0.67
CA GLN A 20 7.56 4.28 1.51
C GLN A 20 6.61 5.19 0.72
N GLN A 21 7.14 6.17 0.00
CA GLN A 21 6.33 7.09 -0.81
C GLN A 21 5.53 6.37 -1.90
N ALA A 22 6.13 5.38 -2.56
CA ALA A 22 5.44 4.56 -3.56
C ALA A 22 4.30 3.73 -2.95
N ILE A 23 4.53 3.11 -1.79
CA ILE A 23 3.50 2.38 -1.05
C ILE A 23 2.35 3.32 -0.66
N GLU A 24 2.64 4.45 -0.03
CA GLU A 24 1.60 5.42 0.39
C GLU A 24 0.82 5.96 -0.81
N THR A 25 1.50 6.29 -1.91
CA THR A 25 0.87 6.74 -3.16
C THR A 25 -0.06 5.68 -3.76
N GLU A 26 0.32 4.40 -3.72
CA GLU A 26 -0.55 3.32 -4.20
C GLU A 26 -1.77 3.13 -3.29
N LEU A 27 -1.57 3.16 -1.97
CA LEU A 27 -2.65 3.00 -1.00
C LEU A 27 -3.68 4.13 -1.09
N GLU A 28 -3.23 5.37 -1.30
CA GLU A 28 -4.09 6.55 -1.47
C GLU A 28 -5.09 6.42 -2.63
N LYS A 29 -4.78 5.62 -3.65
CA LYS A 29 -5.72 5.32 -4.76
C LYS A 29 -6.92 4.50 -4.29
N GLN A 30 -6.78 3.73 -3.21
CA GLN A 30 -7.80 2.87 -2.62
C GLN A 30 -8.52 3.55 -1.45
N GLY A 31 -7.83 4.44 -0.74
CA GLY A 31 -8.35 5.22 0.37
C GLY A 31 -7.24 5.80 1.23
N GLU A 32 -7.60 6.47 2.32
CA GLU A 32 -6.61 6.98 3.27
C GLU A 32 -5.98 5.80 4.04
N PRO A 33 -4.66 5.57 3.93
CA PRO A 33 -3.99 4.48 4.66
C PRO A 33 -3.93 4.79 6.15
N LEU A 34 -4.39 3.84 6.97
CA LEU A 34 -4.30 3.93 8.43
C LEU A 34 -3.06 3.22 8.97
N ARG A 35 -2.73 2.07 8.36
CA ARG A 35 -1.57 1.25 8.69
C ARG A 35 -1.25 0.35 7.50
N TRP A 36 0.02 0.09 7.28
CA TRP A 36 0.49 -0.93 6.35
C TRP A 36 1.75 -1.63 6.89
N ALA A 37 2.07 -2.79 6.33
CA ALA A 37 3.30 -3.50 6.58
C ALA A 37 3.74 -4.23 5.30
N ILE A 38 5.06 -4.31 5.08
CA ILE A 38 5.63 -5.23 4.08
C ILE A 38 5.56 -6.63 4.66
N THR A 39 4.94 -7.55 3.94
CA THR A 39 4.80 -8.96 4.35
C THR A 39 5.81 -9.87 3.65
N GLU A 40 6.25 -9.48 2.44
CA GLU A 40 7.23 -10.23 1.66
C GLU A 40 8.08 -9.29 0.80
N VAL A 41 9.32 -9.69 0.53
CA VAL A 41 10.24 -9.01 -0.38
C VAL A 41 10.76 -10.04 -1.38
N ASP A 42 10.38 -9.90 -2.65
CA ASP A 42 10.87 -10.72 -3.75
C ASP A 42 12.02 -9.99 -4.45
N LYS A 43 13.23 -10.51 -4.27
CA LYS A 43 14.44 -9.95 -4.87
C LYS A 43 14.65 -10.39 -6.32
N ASP A 44 14.06 -11.49 -6.75
CA ASP A 44 14.19 -11.96 -8.12
C ASP A 44 13.27 -11.14 -9.04
N GLN A 45 12.06 -10.84 -8.57
CA GLN A 45 11.09 -10.00 -9.28
C GLN A 45 11.25 -8.50 -8.99
N GLN A 46 12.09 -8.14 -8.00
CA GLN A 46 12.27 -6.75 -7.54
C GLN A 46 10.95 -6.11 -7.11
N THR A 47 10.15 -6.82 -6.30
CA THR A 47 8.87 -6.34 -5.77
C THR A 47 8.75 -6.60 -4.27
N VAL A 48 7.82 -5.91 -3.63
CA VAL A 48 7.41 -6.15 -2.25
C VAL A 48 5.90 -6.36 -2.18
N GLN A 49 5.48 -7.32 -1.35
CA GLN A 49 4.08 -7.46 -0.98
C GLN A 49 3.80 -6.63 0.25
N ILE A 50 2.71 -5.88 0.21
CA ILE A 50 2.24 -5.08 1.34
C ILE A 50 0.80 -5.43 1.68
N GLU A 51 0.52 -5.42 2.97
CA GLU A 51 -0.83 -5.53 3.52
C GLU A 51 -1.17 -4.22 4.24
N ALA A 52 -2.38 -3.69 3.99
CA ALA A 52 -2.78 -2.40 4.49
C ALA A 52 -4.24 -2.35 4.93
N ILE A 53 -4.51 -1.47 5.90
CA ILE A 53 -5.84 -1.06 6.29
C ILE A 53 -6.05 0.35 5.75
N VAL A 54 -7.03 0.51 4.87
CA VAL A 54 -7.41 1.80 4.27
C VAL A 54 -8.82 2.18 4.69
N THR A 55 -9.08 3.48 4.77
CA THR A 55 -10.41 4.02 4.98
C THR A 55 -10.82 4.92 3.83
N SER A 56 -12.02 4.71 3.31
CA SER A 56 -12.60 5.59 2.30
C SER A 56 -13.92 6.18 2.80
N LYS A 57 -14.15 7.46 2.49
CA LYS A 57 -15.48 8.03 2.66
C LYS A 57 -16.37 7.44 1.58
N LYS A 58 -17.44 6.73 1.97
CA LYS A 58 -18.54 6.41 1.07
C LYS A 58 -19.08 7.74 0.54
N VAL A 59 -18.74 8.09 -0.70
CA VAL A 59 -19.51 9.08 -1.46
C VAL A 59 -20.80 8.35 -1.81
N GLY A 60 -21.85 8.59 -1.03
CA GLY A 60 -23.18 8.12 -1.37
C GLY A 60 -23.55 8.69 -2.74
N LYS A 61 -23.87 7.82 -3.69
CA LYS A 61 -24.69 8.18 -4.84
C LYS A 61 -26.13 8.26 -4.42
#